data_AF-A0A2D6MF88-F1
#
_entry.id   AF-A0A2D6MF88-F1
#
_cell.length_a   1.000
_cell.length_b   1.000
_cell.length_c   1.000
_cell.angle_alpha   90.00
_cell.angle_beta   90.00
_cell.angle_gamma   90.00
#
_symmetry.space_group_name_H-M   'P 1'
#
loop_
_entity.id
_entity.type
_entity.pdbx_description
1 polymer ?
#
loop_
_entity_poly.entity_id
_entity_poly.type
_entity_poly.pdbx_seq_one_letter_code
_entity_poly.pdbx_strand_id
1 'polypeptide(L)'
;MINVKNIILGIGIVIVFALVLWQGIETFYPSPEYEDFCDESKTSIVIEDQAQCEDIGGKWNADGIARPVRTVDGNELEVSGFCDRDFTCREELDEARDRHSWAVFIISLIVAIVAVIVGYSLLSAEPVGSALIASGVWAIFY
;
A
#
# COMPACT_ATOMS: atom_id res chain seq x y z
N MET A 1 -32.45 -22.91 18.07
CA MET A 1 -32.08 -21.98 19.16
C MET A 1 -30.65 -21.54 18.94
N ILE A 2 -30.41 -20.24 18.82
CA ILE A 2 -29.06 -19.70 18.68
C ILE A 2 -28.33 -19.86 20.01
N ASN A 3 -27.18 -20.55 20.00
CA ASN A 3 -26.35 -20.73 21.19
C ASN A 3 -25.34 -19.58 21.29
N VAL A 4 -25.61 -18.61 22.16
CA VAL A 4 -24.81 -17.37 22.29
C VAL A 4 -23.32 -17.66 22.53
N LYS A 5 -22.99 -18.72 23.28
CA LYS A 5 -21.60 -19.14 23.51
C LYS A 5 -20.88 -19.50 22.21
N ASN A 6 -21.57 -20.17 21.30
CA ASN A 6 -21.02 -20.60 20.01
C ASN A 6 -20.80 -19.40 19.07
N ILE A 7 -21.67 -18.39 19.13
CA ILE A 7 -21.48 -17.14 18.38
C ILE A 7 -20.25 -16.38 18.88
N ILE A 8 -20.11 -16.20 20.20
CA ILE A 8 -18.98 -15.48 20.80
C ILE A 8 -17.65 -16.15 20.42
N LEU A 9 -17.61 -17.49 20.48
CA LEU A 9 -16.43 -18.27 20.12
C LEU A 9 -16.10 -18.14 18.64
N GLY A 10 -17.11 -18.14 17.77
CA GLY A 10 -16.93 -17.94 16.34
C GLY A 10 -16.39 -16.55 16.00
N ILE A 11 -16.99 -15.49 16.55
CA ILE A 11 -16.51 -14.11 16.35
C ILE A 11 -15.06 -13.97 16.82
N GLY A 12 -14.70 -14.55 17.97
CA GLY A 12 -13.33 -14.55 18.47
C GLY A 12 -12.34 -15.17 17.47
N ILE A 13 -12.70 -16.29 16.85
CA ILE A 13 -11.87 -16.95 15.82
C ILE A 13 -11.70 -16.04 14.60
N VAL A 14 -12.78 -15.41 14.11
CA VAL A 14 -12.70 -14.51 12.95
C VAL A 14 -11.75 -13.34 13.24
N ILE A 15 -11.85 -12.71 14.41
CA ILE A 15 -11.00 -11.58 14.77
C ILE A 15 -9.53 -12.02 14.88
N VAL A 16 -9.25 -13.13 15.56
CA VAL A 16 -7.88 -13.62 15.72
C VAL A 16 -7.29 -14.01 14.36
N PHE A 17 -8.06 -14.69 13.51
CA PHE A 17 -7.63 -15.04 12.16
C PHE A 17 -7.33 -13.79 11.33
N ALA A 18 -8.20 -12.77 11.38
CA ALA A 18 -7.99 -11.50 10.69
C ALA A 18 -6.68 -10.81 11.11
N LEU A 19 -6.41 -10.75 12.43
CA LEU A 19 -5.18 -10.17 12.95
C LEU A 19 -3.94 -10.97 12.55
N VAL A 20 -4.03 -12.30 12.59
CA VAL A 20 -2.93 -13.19 12.17
C VAL A 20 -2.65 -13.06 10.68
N LEU A 21 -3.68 -12.95 9.84
CA LEU A 21 -3.50 -12.68 8.42
C LEU A 21 -2.83 -11.34 8.18
N TRP A 22 -3.34 -10.27 8.82
CA TRP A 22 -2.76 -8.93 8.71
C TRP A 22 -1.27 -8.94 9.04
N GLN A 23 -0.94 -9.42 10.24
CA GLN A 23 0.44 -9.42 10.75
C GLN A 23 1.34 -10.39 9.97
N GLY A 24 0.79 -11.53 9.53
CA GLY A 24 1.50 -12.51 8.73
C GLY A 24 1.90 -11.95 7.38
N ILE A 25 0.97 -11.30 6.67
CA ILE A 25 1.26 -10.66 5.38
C ILE A 25 2.35 -9.60 5.55
N GLU A 26 2.20 -8.68 6.51
CA GLU A 26 3.18 -7.61 6.71
C GLU A 26 4.58 -8.13 7.11
N THR A 27 4.65 -9.25 7.83
CA THR A 27 5.95 -9.84 8.24
C THR A 27 6.70 -10.47 7.07
N PHE A 28 6.00 -11.15 6.15
CA PHE A 28 6.63 -11.88 5.05
C PHE A 28 6.67 -11.08 3.73
N TYR A 29 5.79 -10.10 3.58
CA TYR A 29 5.63 -9.29 2.38
C TYR A 29 5.25 -7.85 2.76
N PRO A 30 6.24 -7.08 3.28
CA PRO A 30 6.01 -5.75 3.83
C PRO A 30 5.50 -4.78 2.76
N SER A 31 4.71 -3.82 3.21
CA SER A 31 4.12 -2.81 2.34
C SER A 31 5.19 -1.82 1.86
N PRO A 32 5.18 -1.38 0.59
CA PRO A 32 6.13 -0.40 0.09
C PRO A 32 5.90 0.98 0.75
N GLU A 33 6.94 1.52 1.38
CA GLU A 33 6.89 2.81 2.08
C GLU A 33 7.40 3.94 1.18
N TYR A 34 6.92 5.18 1.41
CA TYR A 34 7.32 6.33 0.57
C TYR A 34 8.83 6.58 0.60
N GLU A 35 9.44 6.37 1.76
CA GLU A 35 10.87 6.56 2.01
C GLU A 35 11.77 5.60 1.20
N ASP A 36 11.24 4.46 0.76
CA ASP A 36 11.96 3.50 -0.08
C ASP A 36 12.13 3.99 -1.54
N PHE A 37 11.28 4.93 -1.98
CA PHE A 37 11.23 5.41 -3.37
C PHE A 37 11.59 6.89 -3.49
N CYS A 38 11.17 7.71 -2.53
CA CYS A 38 11.32 9.15 -2.59
C CYS A 38 12.34 9.62 -1.54
N ASP A 39 13.51 10.02 -2.02
CA ASP A 39 14.61 10.53 -1.19
C ASP A 39 14.32 11.97 -0.72
N GLU A 40 14.28 12.21 0.59
CA GLU A 40 14.00 13.52 1.19
C GLU A 40 15.00 14.61 0.72
N SER A 41 16.23 14.19 0.39
CA SER A 41 17.32 15.06 -0.07
C SER A 41 16.99 15.78 -1.38
N LYS A 42 16.07 15.23 -2.18
CA LYS A 42 15.66 15.82 -3.45
C LYS A 42 14.92 17.13 -3.28
N THR A 43 14.57 17.59 -2.07
CA THR A 43 13.82 18.84 -1.80
C THR A 43 14.68 20.10 -1.62
N SER A 44 16.00 19.98 -1.44
CA SER A 44 16.88 21.13 -1.14
C SER A 44 17.53 21.79 -2.35
N ILE A 45 17.45 21.17 -3.53
CA ILE A 45 18.08 21.67 -4.77
C ILE A 45 17.20 22.77 -5.38
N VAL A 46 17.80 23.90 -5.77
CA VAL A 46 17.11 24.92 -6.57
C VAL A 46 17.06 24.44 -8.01
N ILE A 47 15.86 24.32 -8.58
CA ILE A 47 15.65 23.93 -9.98
C ILE A 47 15.32 25.17 -10.77
N GLU A 48 16.25 25.56 -11.66
CA GLU A 48 16.21 26.80 -12.44
C GLU A 48 15.72 26.54 -13.88
N ASP A 49 15.80 25.30 -14.36
CA ASP A 49 15.39 24.93 -15.71
C ASP A 49 14.79 23.50 -15.81
N GLN A 50 14.24 23.19 -16.99
CA GLN A 50 13.65 21.89 -17.30
C GLN A 50 14.68 20.75 -17.26
N ALA A 51 15.91 20.98 -17.72
CA ALA A 51 16.93 19.94 -17.78
C ALA A 51 17.33 19.48 -16.37
N GLN A 52 17.45 20.43 -15.42
CA GLN A 52 17.69 20.14 -14.01
C GLN A 52 16.51 19.40 -13.37
N CYS A 53 15.27 19.70 -13.77
CA CYS A 53 14.10 18.98 -13.29
C CYS A 53 14.10 17.51 -13.74
N GLU A 54 14.41 17.27 -15.02
CA GLU A 54 14.45 15.92 -15.59
C GLU A 54 15.64 15.11 -15.07
N ASP A 55 16.77 15.75 -14.77
CA ASP A 55 17.98 15.10 -14.20
C ASP A 55 17.72 14.49 -12.81
N ILE A 56 16.85 15.11 -12.00
CA ILE A 56 16.46 14.57 -10.68
C ILE A 56 15.31 13.55 -10.74
N GLY A 57 14.82 13.20 -11.93
CA GLY A 57 13.63 12.36 -12.12
C GLY A 57 12.32 13.07 -11.81
N GLY A 58 12.31 14.41 -11.91
CA GLY A 58 11.11 15.22 -11.81
C GLY A 58 10.45 15.43 -13.18
N LYS A 59 9.23 15.95 -13.16
CA LYS A 59 8.50 16.33 -14.37
C LYS A 59 8.27 17.84 -14.41
N TRP A 60 8.73 18.47 -15.50
CA TRP A 60 8.51 19.89 -15.71
C TRP A 60 7.08 20.17 -16.14
N ASN A 61 6.40 21.06 -15.41
CA ASN A 61 5.07 21.54 -15.74
C ASN A 61 5.16 22.98 -16.24
N ALA A 62 5.05 23.16 -17.56
CA ALA A 62 4.98 24.46 -18.20
C ALA A 62 3.56 25.03 -18.08
N ASP A 63 3.26 25.72 -16.98
CA ASP A 63 1.97 26.39 -16.74
C ASP A 63 1.90 27.79 -17.38
N GLY A 64 2.99 28.26 -17.98
CA GLY A 64 3.09 29.60 -18.59
C GLY A 64 3.08 30.74 -17.58
N ILE A 65 3.13 30.43 -16.28
CA ILE A 65 3.16 31.40 -15.20
C ILE A 65 4.61 31.55 -14.76
N ALA A 66 5.18 32.74 -15.00
CA ALA A 66 6.51 33.06 -14.51
C ALA A 66 6.49 33.18 -12.98
N ARG A 67 7.34 32.41 -12.31
CA ARG A 67 7.52 32.43 -10.85
C ARG A 67 8.95 32.82 -10.53
N PRO A 68 9.18 33.70 -9.54
CA PRO A 68 10.54 34.04 -9.12
C PRO A 68 11.16 32.85 -8.37
N VAL A 69 12.31 32.40 -8.85
CA VAL A 69 13.16 31.39 -8.22
C VAL A 69 14.47 32.07 -7.82
N ARG A 70 14.91 31.85 -6.57
CA ARG A 70 16.21 32.35 -6.11
C ARG A 70 17.29 31.38 -6.52
N THR A 71 18.21 31.82 -7.36
CA THR A 71 19.33 31.00 -7.80
C THR A 71 20.33 30.76 -6.69
N VAL A 72 21.24 29.80 -6.92
CA VAL A 72 22.37 29.54 -6.01
C VAL A 72 23.25 30.79 -5.82
N ASP A 73 23.33 31.66 -6.84
CA ASP A 73 24.07 32.93 -6.81
C ASP A 73 23.31 34.08 -6.10
N GLY A 74 22.08 33.83 -5.63
CA GLY A 74 21.25 34.82 -4.95
C GLY A 74 20.51 35.78 -5.88
N ASN A 75 20.51 35.53 -7.19
CA ASN A 75 19.74 36.30 -8.17
C ASN A 75 18.29 35.77 -8.24
N GLU A 76 17.34 36.65 -8.58
CA GLU A 76 15.97 36.22 -8.90
C GLU A 76 15.86 35.95 -10.39
N LEU A 77 15.59 34.69 -10.76
CA LEU A 77 15.23 34.29 -12.11
C LEU A 77 13.72 34.06 -12.19
N GLU A 78 13.09 34.62 -13.22
CA GLU A 78 11.69 34.30 -13.55
C GLU A 78 11.66 33.04 -14.42
N VAL A 79 11.16 31.94 -13.88
CA VAL A 79 11.03 30.67 -14.60
C VAL A 79 9.56 30.41 -14.92
N SER A 80 9.24 30.11 -16.18
CA SER A 80 7.86 29.83 -16.61
C SER A 80 7.52 28.35 -16.45
N GLY A 81 7.17 27.96 -15.23
CA GLY A 81 6.79 26.59 -14.88
C GLY A 81 7.26 26.19 -13.48
N PHE A 82 6.98 24.95 -13.12
CA PHE A 82 7.49 24.34 -11.89
C PHE A 82 7.89 22.89 -12.11
N CYS A 83 8.86 22.43 -11.33
CA CYS A 83 9.29 21.04 -11.33
C CYS A 83 8.49 20.23 -10.31
N ASP A 84 7.82 19.18 -10.75
CA ASP A 84 7.24 18.14 -9.89
C ASP A 84 8.31 17.08 -9.61
N ARG A 85 9.04 17.29 -8.52
CA ARG A 85 10.28 16.58 -8.17
C ARG A 85 10.04 15.11 -7.84
N ASP A 86 8.85 14.80 -7.35
CA ASP A 86 8.48 13.47 -6.89
C ASP A 86 7.72 12.70 -7.98
N PHE A 87 7.66 13.21 -9.22
CA PHE A 87 6.85 12.60 -10.27
C PHE A 87 7.22 11.13 -10.50
N THR A 88 8.49 10.85 -10.82
CA THR A 88 8.95 9.48 -11.08
C THR A 88 8.93 8.62 -9.82
N CYS A 89 9.29 9.16 -8.65
CA CYS A 89 9.30 8.35 -7.43
C CYS A 89 7.89 7.97 -6.96
N ARG A 90 6.88 8.85 -7.16
CA ARG A 90 5.48 8.53 -6.90
C ARG A 90 4.95 7.49 -7.88
N GLU A 91 5.34 7.57 -9.15
CA GLU A 91 4.97 6.57 -10.15
C GLU A 91 5.54 5.18 -9.80
N GLU A 92 6.81 5.12 -9.40
CA GLU A 92 7.45 3.86 -8.95
C GLU A 92 6.81 3.31 -7.66
N LEU A 93 6.48 4.18 -6.70
CA LEU A 93 5.77 3.79 -5.47
C LEU A 93 4.37 3.24 -5.78
N ASP A 94 3.62 3.90 -6.66
CA ASP A 94 2.29 3.46 -7.07
C ASP A 94 2.37 2.11 -7.80
N GLU A 95 3.34 1.91 -8.70
CA GLU A 95 3.57 0.62 -9.35
C GLU A 95 3.93 -0.48 -8.32
N ALA A 96 4.78 -0.17 -7.35
CA ALA A 96 5.15 -1.09 -6.29
C ALA A 96 3.94 -1.45 -5.41
N ARG A 97 3.08 -0.49 -5.08
CA ARG A 97 1.83 -0.69 -4.34
C ARG A 97 0.83 -1.53 -5.10
N ASP A 98 0.70 -1.31 -6.40
CA ASP A 98 -0.19 -2.11 -7.26
C ASP A 98 0.28 -3.56 -7.32
N ARG A 99 1.59 -3.77 -7.51
CA ARG A 99 2.21 -5.11 -7.49
C ARG A 99 2.08 -5.77 -6.12
N HIS A 100 2.24 -5.00 -5.05
CA HIS A 100 2.09 -5.48 -3.68
C HIS A 100 0.65 -5.93 -3.42
N SER A 101 -0.32 -5.07 -3.73
CA SER A 101 -1.76 -5.33 -3.57
C SER A 101 -2.19 -6.58 -4.34
N TRP A 102 -1.70 -6.76 -5.57
CA TRP A 102 -1.99 -7.95 -6.36
C TRP A 102 -1.43 -9.23 -5.71
N ALA A 103 -0.20 -9.18 -5.20
CA ALA A 103 0.41 -10.34 -4.53
C ALA A 103 -0.31 -10.68 -3.22
N VAL A 104 -0.65 -9.67 -2.41
CA VAL A 104 -1.43 -9.83 -1.17
C VAL A 104 -2.79 -10.47 -1.47
N PHE A 105 -3.51 -9.99 -2.49
CA PHE A 105 -4.78 -10.58 -2.90
C PHE A 105 -4.66 -12.08 -3.23
N ILE A 106 -3.62 -12.48 -3.98
CA ILE A 106 -3.39 -13.88 -4.32
C ILE A 106 -3.06 -14.73 -3.08
N ILE A 107 -2.23 -14.21 -2.17
CA ILE A 107 -1.91 -14.88 -0.90
C ILE A 107 -3.19 -15.06 -0.07
N SER A 108 -3.96 -14.00 0.12
CA SER A 108 -5.23 -14.01 0.84
C SER A 108 -6.23 -15.00 0.24
N LEU A 109 -6.32 -15.07 -1.08
CA LEU A 109 -7.19 -16.03 -1.79
C LEU A 109 -6.76 -17.49 -1.51
N ILE A 110 -5.47 -17.79 -1.58
CA ILE A 110 -4.96 -19.13 -1.29
C ILE A 110 -5.28 -19.51 0.17
N VAL A 111 -5.00 -18.60 1.11
CA VAL A 111 -5.27 -18.83 2.52
C VAL A 111 -6.76 -18.98 2.80
N ALA A 112 -7.62 -18.20 2.13
CA ALA A 112 -9.07 -18.34 2.20
C ALA A 112 -9.54 -19.73 1.76
N ILE A 113 -9.03 -20.23 0.62
CA ILE A 113 -9.37 -21.57 0.12
C ILE A 113 -8.94 -22.65 1.13
N VAL A 114 -7.71 -22.54 1.67
CA VAL A 114 -7.21 -23.48 2.68
C VAL A 114 -8.07 -23.42 3.94
N ALA A 115 -8.42 -22.23 4.42
CA ALA A 115 -9.26 -22.04 5.60
C ALA A 115 -10.66 -22.65 5.41
N VAL A 116 -11.27 -22.51 4.23
CA VAL A 116 -12.56 -23.13 3.90
C VAL A 116 -12.44 -24.65 3.87
N ILE A 117 -11.41 -25.22 3.22
CA ILE A 117 -11.22 -26.67 3.15
C ILE A 117 -10.99 -27.25 4.54
N VAL A 118 -10.12 -26.64 5.35
CA VAL A 118 -9.84 -27.07 6.73
C VAL A 118 -11.09 -26.94 7.60
N GLY A 119 -11.79 -25.81 7.50
CA GLY A 119 -13.04 -25.56 8.22
C GLY A 119 -14.12 -26.59 7.89
N TYR A 120 -14.26 -26.97 6.62
CA TYR A 120 -15.24 -27.94 6.17
C TYR A 120 -14.85 -29.41 6.49
N SER A 121 -13.58 -29.79 6.28
CA SER A 121 -13.15 -31.19 6.33
C SER A 121 -12.68 -31.67 7.70
N LEU A 122 -12.04 -30.80 8.50
CA LEU A 122 -11.37 -31.19 9.74
C LEU A 122 -12.13 -30.77 11.00
N LEU A 123 -12.99 -29.75 10.92
CA LEU A 123 -13.63 -29.14 12.08
C LEU A 123 -15.12 -29.44 12.11
N SER A 124 -15.46 -30.60 12.68
CA SER A 124 -16.85 -31.06 12.87
C SER A 124 -17.62 -30.27 13.95
N ALA A 125 -16.93 -29.39 14.70
CA ALA A 125 -17.56 -28.55 15.71
C ALA A 125 -18.32 -27.39 15.04
N GLU A 126 -19.65 -27.40 15.17
CA GLU A 126 -20.59 -26.42 14.59
C GLU A 126 -20.13 -24.94 14.66
N PRO A 127 -19.56 -24.42 15.78
CA PRO A 127 -19.07 -23.03 15.82
C PRO A 127 -17.72 -22.79 15.15
N VAL A 128 -16.83 -23.79 15.13
CA VAL A 128 -15.43 -23.57 14.68
C VAL A 128 -15.34 -23.64 13.17
N GLY A 129 -16.01 -24.63 12.55
CA GLY A 129 -16.05 -24.75 11.09
C GLY A 129 -16.75 -23.57 10.42
N SER A 130 -17.91 -23.14 10.96
CA SER A 130 -18.66 -21.99 10.43
C SER A 130 -17.88 -20.67 10.55
N ALA A 131 -17.17 -20.46 11.65
CA ALA A 131 -16.32 -19.29 11.83
C ALA A 131 -15.12 -19.28 10.89
N LEU A 132 -14.46 -20.41 10.65
CA LEU A 132 -13.34 -20.51 9.72
C LEU A 132 -13.76 -20.26 8.26
N ILE A 133 -14.93 -20.74 7.86
CA ILE A 133 -15.50 -20.44 6.54
C ILE A 133 -15.79 -18.94 6.41
N ALA A 134 -16.42 -18.32 7.42
CA ALA A 134 -16.67 -16.87 7.45
C ALA A 134 -15.36 -16.06 7.39
N SER A 135 -14.31 -16.55 8.06
CA SER A 135 -12.98 -15.94 8.04
C SER A 135 -12.32 -16.01 6.66
N GLY A 136 -12.46 -17.14 5.97
CA GLY A 136 -11.98 -17.30 4.59
C GLY A 136 -12.68 -16.35 3.62
N VAL A 137 -14.00 -16.16 3.75
CA VAL A 137 -14.73 -15.16 2.94
C VAL A 137 -14.27 -13.74 3.24
N TRP A 138 -14.06 -13.41 4.52
CA TRP A 138 -13.56 -12.10 4.93
C TRP A 138 -12.16 -11.79 4.38
N ALA A 139 -11.27 -12.78 4.35
CA ALA A 139 -9.89 -12.61 3.89
C ALA A 139 -9.78 -12.13 2.43
N ILE A 140 -10.80 -12.33 1.60
CA ILE A 140 -10.82 -11.86 0.20
C ILE A 140 -10.89 -10.33 0.11
N PHE A 141 -11.43 -9.66 1.14
CA PHE A 141 -11.61 -8.21 1.17
C PHE A 141 -10.43 -7.46 1.81
N TYR A 142 -9.37 -8.18 2.13
CA TYR A 142 -8.10 -7.62 2.58
C TYR A 142 -7.23 -7.31 1.38
#